data_AF-P92056-F1
#
_entry.id   AF-P92056-F1
#
_cell.length_a   1.000
_cell.length_b   1.000
_cell.length_c   1.000
_cell.angle_alpha   90.00
_cell.angle_beta   90.00
_cell.angle_gamma   90.00
#
_symmetry.space_group_name_H-M   'P 1'
#
loop_
_entity.id
_entity.type
_entity.pdbx_description
1 polymer ?
#
loop_
_entity_poly.entity_id
_entity_poly.type
_entity_poly.pdbx_seq_one_letter_code
_entity_poly.pdbx_strand_id
1 'polypeptide(L)' 'HPGYELFPGLGYYKFHKTGKTWEQARDTCFEEGTHLAIPNSEAEGQAVLSLWLQHPREQLKQYIDYVFLGFHDMYVEG' A
#
# COMPACT_ATOMS: atom_id res chain seq x y z
N HIS A 1 -9.20 -8.03 -10.13
CA HIS A 1 -9.56 -8.19 -8.70
C HIS A 1 -10.33 -6.96 -8.23
N PRO A 2 -11.43 -7.10 -7.47
CA PRO A 2 -12.22 -5.95 -7.04
C PRO A 2 -11.38 -4.98 -6.18
N GLY A 3 -11.34 -3.71 -6.59
CA GLY A 3 -10.59 -2.66 -5.89
C GLY A 3 -9.09 -2.60 -6.17
N TYR A 4 -8.57 -3.41 -7.10
CA TYR A 4 -7.21 -3.27 -7.62
C TYR A 4 -7.21 -2.48 -8.93
N GLU A 5 -6.28 -1.53 -9.03
CA GLU A 5 -6.03 -0.70 -10.20
C GLU A 5 -4.79 -1.21 -10.94
N LEU A 6 -4.91 -1.38 -12.25
CA LEU A 6 -3.78 -1.77 -13.10
C LEU A 6 -2.99 -0.53 -13.46
N PHE A 7 -1.71 -0.51 -13.09
CA PHE A 7 -0.71 0.43 -13.58
C PHE A 7 0.05 -0.25 -14.74
N PRO A 8 -0.18 0.18 -15.99
CA PRO A 8 0.45 -0.46 -17.15
C PRO A 8 1.97 -0.52 -17.02
N GLY A 9 2.56 -1.70 -17.19
CA GLY A 9 4.00 -1.92 -17.08
C GLY A 9 4.53 -2.09 -15.65
N LEU A 10 3.70 -1.89 -14.61
CA LEU A 10 4.10 -2.05 -13.21
C LEU A 10 3.36 -3.21 -12.55
N GLY A 11 2.03 -3.24 -12.63
CA GLY A 11 1.21 -4.29 -12.02
C GLY A 11 -0.09 -3.78 -11.41
N TYR A 12 -0.65 -4.57 -10.50
CA TYR A 12 -1.90 -4.26 -9.80
C TYR A 12 -1.62 -3.70 -8.41
N TYR A 13 -2.24 -2.56 -8.10
CA TYR A 13 -2.11 -1.89 -6.81
C TYR A 13 -3.48 -1.63 -6.21
N LYS A 14 -3.56 -1.60 -4.89
CA LYS A 14 -4.79 -1.33 -4.15
C LYS A 14 -4.51 -0.43 -2.97
N PHE A 15 -5.35 0.58 -2.79
CA PHE A 15 -5.30 1.46 -1.64
C PHE A 15 -6.40 1.12 -0.62
N HIS A 16 -5.98 0.84 0.62
CA HIS A 16 -6.89 0.59 1.72
C HIS A 16 -7.12 1.88 2.54
N LYS A 17 -8.35 2.42 2.51
CA LYS A 17 -8.71 3.69 3.21
C LYS A 17 -8.92 3.54 4.73
N THR A 18 -8.85 2.32 5.24
CA THR A 18 -9.02 2.02 6.67
C THR A 18 -7.64 1.90 7.27
N GLY A 19 -7.28 2.82 8.16
CA GLY A 19 -6.03 2.71 8.88
C GLY A 19 -6.06 1.56 9.86
N LYS A 20 -4.89 0.95 9.96
CA LYS A 20 -4.59 -0.27 10.67
C LYS A 20 -3.18 -0.10 11.26
N THR A 21 -2.72 -0.98 12.13
CA THR A 21 -1.27 -1.04 12.41
C THR A 21 -0.52 -1.60 11.19
N TRP A 22 0.80 -1.43 11.12
CA TRP A 22 1.61 -1.98 10.03
C TRP A 22 1.41 -3.51 9.88
N GLU A 23 1.41 -4.22 11.01
CA GLU A 23 1.17 -5.67 11.05
C GLU A 23 -0.20 -6.05 10.48
N GLN A 24 -1.26 -5.37 10.92
CA GLN A 24 -2.61 -5.60 10.41
C GLN A 24 -2.74 -5.25 8.91
N ALA A 25 -2.01 -4.23 8.43
CA ALA A 25 -1.97 -3.89 7.01
C ALA A 25 -1.28 -4.98 6.19
N ARG A 26 -0.15 -5.52 6.68
CA ARG A 26 0.54 -6.66 6.09
C ARG A 26 -0.36 -7.89 6.01
N ASP A 27 -1.01 -8.23 7.12
CA ASP A 27 -1.88 -9.40 7.20
C ASP A 27 -3.07 -9.26 6.24
N THR A 28 -3.64 -8.05 6.11
CA THR A 28 -4.69 -7.78 5.11
C THR A 28 -4.23 -8.08 3.68
N CYS A 29 -3.05 -7.57 3.30
CA CYS A 29 -2.52 -7.85 1.97
C CYS A 29 -2.27 -9.35 1.77
N PHE A 30 -1.75 -10.03 2.80
CA PHE A 30 -1.49 -11.46 2.77
C PHE A 30 -2.77 -12.31 2.64
N GLU A 31 -3.83 -11.96 3.36
CA GLU A 31 -5.17 -12.56 3.23
C GLU A 31 -5.76 -12.37 1.83
N GLU A 32 -5.41 -11.27 1.15
CA GLU A 32 -5.76 -11.02 -0.25
C GLU A 32 -4.87 -11.78 -1.26
N GLY A 33 -3.89 -12.56 -0.79
CA GLY A 33 -2.91 -13.26 -1.63
C GLY A 33 -1.86 -12.33 -2.24
N THR A 34 -1.62 -11.17 -1.61
CA THR A 34 -0.69 -10.12 -2.04
C THR A 34 0.25 -9.70 -0.91
N HIS A 35 1.04 -8.65 -1.12
CA HIS A 35 1.92 -8.07 -0.11
C HIS A 35 1.80 -6.54 -0.11
N LEU A 36 2.26 -5.89 0.96
CA LEU A 36 2.39 -4.43 0.98
C LEU A 36 3.26 -3.94 -0.18
N ALA A 37 2.94 -2.78 -0.74
CA ALA A 37 3.67 -2.26 -1.90
C ALA A 37 5.15 -2.00 -1.58
N ILE A 38 6.05 -2.52 -2.42
CA ILE A 38 7.50 -2.34 -2.32
C ILE A 38 7.96 -1.59 -3.57
N PRO A 39 7.97 -0.25 -3.58
CA PRO A 39 8.46 0.51 -4.73
C PRO A 39 9.97 0.33 -4.90
N ASN A 40 10.40 -0.40 -5.93
CA ASN A 40 11.81 -0.66 -6.24
C ASN A 40 12.33 0.19 -7.41
N SER A 41 11.48 1.05 -7.96
CA SER A 41 11.79 1.93 -9.07
C SER A 41 11.08 3.28 -8.92
N GLU A 42 11.58 4.31 -9.59
CA GLU A 42 10.94 5.63 -9.62
C GLU A 42 9.50 5.54 -10.12
N ALA A 43 9.25 4.72 -11.16
CA ALA A 43 7.92 4.54 -11.74
C ALA A 43 6.92 3.94 -10.72
N GLU A 44 7.35 2.96 -9.92
CA GLU A 44 6.52 2.40 -8.85
C GLU A 44 6.29 3.42 -7.72
N GLY A 45 7.30 4.22 -7.38
CA GLY A 45 7.15 5.33 -6.43
C GLY A 45 6.08 6.34 -6.89
N GLN A 46 6.10 6.70 -8.18
CA GLN A 46 5.09 7.58 -8.77
C GLN A 46 3.69 6.94 -8.80
N ALA A 47 3.59 5.64 -9.03
CA ALA A 47 2.32 4.92 -8.98
C ALA A 47 1.71 4.93 -7.58
N VAL A 48 2.51 4.62 -6.55
CA VAL A 48 2.10 4.66 -5.14
C VAL A 48 1.68 6.08 -4.74
N LEU A 49 2.45 7.10 -5.13
CA LEU A 49 2.10 8.50 -4.88
C LEU A 49 0.78 8.89 -5.56
N SER A 50 0.59 8.48 -6.82
CA SER A 50 -0.63 8.75 -7.58
C SER A 50 -1.86 8.11 -6.93
N LEU A 51 -1.74 6.90 -6.38
CA LEU A 51 -2.81 6.26 -5.60
C LEU A 51 -3.12 7.03 -4.32
N TRP A 52 -2.09 7.45 -3.59
CA TRP A 52 -2.26 8.24 -2.38
C TRP A 52 -3.01 9.55 -2.64
N LEU A 53 -2.61 10.29 -3.68
CA LEU A 53 -3.21 11.58 -4.02
C LEU A 53 -4.67 11.48 -4.51
N GLN A 54 -5.06 10.34 -5.07
CA GLN A 54 -6.46 10.06 -5.46
C GLN A 54 -7.39 9.83 -4.26
N HIS A 55 -6.84 9.68 -3.06
CA HIS A 55 -7.60 9.44 -1.84
C HIS A 55 -7.37 10.57 -0.84
N PRO A 56 -8.01 11.75 -1.06
CA PRO A 56 -7.89 12.88 -0.15
C PRO A 56 -8.35 12.49 1.26
N ARG A 57 -7.77 13.17 2.26
CA ARG A 57 -7.95 12.91 3.69
C ARG A 57 -9.42 12.70 4.10
N GLU A 58 -10.33 13.44 3.47
CA GLU A 58 -11.78 13.41 3.73
C GLU A 58 -12.44 12.06 3.39
N GLN A 59 -11.80 11.25 2.56
CA GLN A 59 -12.26 9.90 2.20
C GLN A 59 -11.67 8.80 3.09
N LEU A 60 -10.75 9.13 4.00
CA LEU A 60 -10.13 8.18 4.90
C LEU A 60 -11.02 7.97 6.13
N LYS A 61 -11.18 6.71 6.56
CA LYS A 61 -12.04 6.38 7.71
C LYS A 61 -11.48 6.84 9.05
N GLN A 62 -10.22 7.30 9.07
CA GLN A 62 -9.55 7.85 10.23
C GLN A 62 -8.48 8.86 9.78
N TYR A 63 -8.04 9.73 10.69
CA TYR A 63 -6.94 10.67 10.42
C TYR A 63 -5.63 9.90 10.28
N ILE A 64 -5.17 9.72 9.04
CA ILE A 64 -3.87 9.12 8.72
C ILE A 64 -3.14 10.06 7.78
N ASP A 65 -1.95 10.50 8.19
CA ASP A 65 -1.06 11.34 7.40
C ASP A 65 0.02 10.51 6.66
N TYR A 66 -0.07 9.18 6.72
CA TYR A 66 0.92 8.25 6.18
C TYR A 66 0.27 6.99 5.58
N VAL A 67 1.03 6.25 4.78
CA VAL A 67 0.66 4.94 4.22
C VAL A 67 1.73 3.92 4.57
N PHE A 68 1.33 2.68 4.89
CA PHE A 68 2.29 1.60 5.12
C PHE A 68 2.74 0.98 3.80
N LEU A 69 4.04 0.84 3.66
CA LEU A 69 4.70 0.15 2.55
C LEU A 69 5.38 -1.12 3.05
N GLY A 70 5.81 -1.97 2.12
CA GLY A 70 6.42 -3.27 2.39
C GLY A 70 7.86 -3.22 2.88
N PHE A 71 8.37 -2.04 3.26
CA PHE A 71 9.65 -1.92 3.94
C PHE A 71 9.45 -2.10 5.44
N HIS A 72 10.13 -3.07 6.03
CA HIS A 72 10.25 -3.18 7.48
C HIS A 72 11.70 -3.46 7.86
N ASP A 73 12.13 -2.88 8.97
CA ASP A 73 13.45 -3.15 9.57
C ASP A 73 13.39 -4.31 10.57
N MET A 74 12.31 -5.10 10.57
CA MET A 74 12.19 -6.32 11.37
C MET A 74 12.99 -7.46 10.72
N TYR A 75 14.31 -7.30 10.64
CA TYR A 75 15.23 -8.41 10.41
C TYR A 75 15.66 -8.94 11.78
N VAL A 76 15.37 -10.21 12.07
CA VAL A 76 16.28 -10.98 12.92
C VAL A 76 17.37 -11.44 11.96
N GLU A 77 18.55 -10.80 12.02
CA GLU A 77 19.76 -11.38 11.44
C GLU A 77 19.96 -12.74 12.11
N GLY A 78 19.91 -13.81 11.30
CA GLY A 78 20.31 -15.15 11.69
C GLY A 78 21.80 -15.36 11.51
#